data_AF-A0A183AFA0-F1
#
_entry.id   AF-A0A183AFA0-F1
#
_cell.length_a   1.000
_cell.length_b   1.000
_cell.length_c   1.000
_cell.angle_alpha   90.00
_cell.angle_beta   90.00
_cell.angle_gamma   90.00
#
_symmetry.space_group_name_H-M   'P 1'
#
loop_
_entity.id
_entity.type
_entity.pdbx_description
1 polymer ?
#
loop_
_entity_poly.entity_id
_entity_poly.type
_entity_poly.pdbx_seq_one_letter_code
_entity_poly.pdbx_strand_id
1 'polypeptide(L)' 'MRGMWRLVLIWFTLFVSVEMVTLEEGLSDPDRYIRYDAADYNVGMHAGIVLAMLYGILSTVVLGIYITSRILGYQKKGFA' A
#
# COMPACT_ATOMS: atom_id res chain seq x y z
N MET A 1 -22.28 -4.46 4.44
CA MET A 1 -21.55 -4.63 3.15
C MET A 1 -21.83 -3.54 2.10
N ARG A 2 -22.97 -2.81 2.14
CA ARG A 2 -23.35 -1.78 1.14
C ARG A 2 -22.48 -0.50 1.07
N GLY A 3 -21.46 -0.33 1.91
CA GLY A 3 -20.55 0.83 1.90
C GLY A 3 -19.11 0.54 1.49
N MET A 4 -18.67 -0.73 1.53
CA MET A 4 -17.29 -1.12 1.25
C MET A 4 -16.89 -0.87 -0.21
N TRP A 5 -17.80 -1.12 -1.16
CA TRP A 5 -17.54 -0.89 -2.58
C TRP A 5 -17.28 0.58 -2.90
N ARG A 6 -17.87 1.53 -2.16
CA ARG A 6 -17.59 2.97 -2.34
C ARG A 6 -16.17 3.34 -1.94
N LEU A 7 -15.67 2.75 -0.84
CA LEU A 7 -14.28 2.93 -0.41
C LEU A 7 -13.30 2.30 -1.40
N VAL A 8 -13.63 1.14 -1.96
CA VAL A 8 -12.83 0.50 -3.02
C VAL A 8 -12.79 1.38 -4.27
N LEU A 9 -13.92 1.94 -4.70
CA LEU A 9 -13.95 2.85 -5.85
C LEU A 9 -13.13 4.13 -5.60
N ILE A 10 -13.26 4.75 -4.42
CA ILE A 10 -12.46 5.91 -4.03
C ILE A 10 -10.96 5.56 -4.04
N TRP A 11 -10.59 4.40 -3.51
CA TRP A 11 -9.20 3.91 -3.55
C TRP A 11 -8.68 3.79 -4.98
N PHE A 12 -9.46 3.19 -5.90
CA PHE A 12 -9.08 3.08 -7.31
C PHE A 12 -8.92 4.45 -8.00
N THR A 13 -9.72 5.46 -7.64
CA THR A 13 -9.56 6.81 -8.23
C THR A 13 -8.22 7.47 -7.90
N LEU A 14 -7.58 7.09 -6.78
CA LEU A 14 -6.26 7.60 -6.41
C LEU A 14 -5.13 7.06 -7.31
N PHE A 15 -5.36 5.96 -8.04
CA PHE A 15 -4.37 5.34 -8.94
C PHE A 15 -4.59 5.68 -10.41
N VAL A 16 -5.63 6.46 -10.76
CA VAL A 16 -5.96 6.81 -12.16
C VAL A 16 -4.85 7.62 -12.84
N SER A 17 -4.03 8.33 -12.06
CA SER A 17 -2.97 9.20 -12.60
C SER A 17 -1.59 8.56 -12.70
N VAL A 18 -1.48 7.23 -12.54
CA VAL A 18 -0.20 6.53 -12.71
C VAL A 18 0.02 6.23 -14.19
N GLU A 19 0.62 7.18 -14.90
CA GLU A 19 1.16 6.95 -16.23
C GLU A 19 2.47 6.15 -16.09
N MET A 20 2.48 4.88 -16.54
CA MET A 20 3.73 4.12 -16.61
C MET A 20 4.50 4.59 -17.84
N VAL A 21 5.62 5.27 -17.61
CA VAL A 21 6.54 5.70 -18.66
C VAL A 21 7.63 4.64 -18.81
N THR A 22 8.03 4.34 -20.05
CA THR A 22 9.14 3.41 -20.28
C THR A 22 10.46 4.05 -19.86
N LEU A 23 11.46 3.25 -19.49
CA LEU A 23 12.78 3.78 -19.10
C LEU A 23 13.40 4.64 -20.22
N GLU A 24 13.23 4.20 -21.46
CA GLU A 24 13.74 4.91 -22.65
C GLU A 24 13.08 6.30 -22.82
N GLU A 25 11.77 6.37 -22.64
CA GLU A 25 11.01 7.62 -22.71
C GLU A 25 11.32 8.55 -21.52
N GLY A 26 11.48 7.99 -20.32
CA GLY A 26 11.91 8.74 -19.13
C GLY A 26 13.32 9.31 -19.23
N LEU A 27 14.22 8.67 -19.97
CA LEU A 27 15.59 9.16 -20.23
C LEU A 27 15.65 10.21 -21.35
N SER A 28 14.65 10.27 -22.23
CA SER A 28 14.60 11.21 -23.35
C SER A 28 14.28 12.65 -22.95
N ASP A 29 13.52 12.83 -21.85
CA ASP A 29 13.15 14.14 -21.30
C ASP A 29 13.29 14.14 -19.76
N PRO A 30 14.53 14.21 -19.24
CA PRO A 30 14.84 14.01 -17.82
C PRO A 30 14.36 15.14 -16.90
N ASP A 31 13.93 16.27 -17.45
CA ASP A 31 13.34 17.38 -16.68
C ASP A 31 11.82 17.20 -16.50
N ARG A 32 11.18 16.39 -17.34
CA ARG A 32 9.73 16.10 -17.29
C ARG A 32 9.39 14.88 -16.46
N TYR A 33 10.25 13.86 -16.45
CA TYR A 33 9.98 12.57 -15.80
C TYR A 33 10.76 12.41 -14.48
N ILE A 34 10.16 11.67 -13.54
CA ILE A 34 10.80 11.37 -12.25
C ILE A 34 12.10 10.62 -12.55
N ARG A 35 13.23 11.20 -12.15
CA ARG A 35 14.55 10.57 -12.28
C ARG A 35 14.51 9.20 -11.61
N TYR A 36 14.72 8.15 -12.39
CA TYR A 36 15.10 6.87 -11.81
C TYR A 36 16.45 7.07 -11.12
N ASP A 37 16.53 6.61 -9.87
CA ASP A 37 17.81 6.60 -9.16
C ASP A 37 18.77 5.68 -9.94
N ALA A 38 19.81 6.28 -10.51
CA ALA A 38 20.84 5.58 -11.27
C ALA A 38 22.00 5.12 -10.36
N ALA A 39 21.86 5.26 -9.04
CA ALA A 39 22.82 4.74 -8.09
C ALA A 39 22.94 3.21 -8.21
N ASP A 40 24.13 2.70 -7.88
CA ASP A 40 24.38 1.27 -7.89
C ASP A 40 23.41 0.54 -6.95
N TYR A 41 22.94 -0.62 -7.41
CA TYR A 41 21.96 -1.42 -6.67
C TYR A 41 22.53 -1.89 -5.32
N ASN A 42 22.04 -1.29 -4.23
CA ASN A 42 22.42 -1.69 -2.88
C ASN A 42 21.46 -2.77 -2.34
N VAL A 43 21.92 -4.02 -2.37
CA VAL A 43 21.15 -5.19 -1.92
C VAL A 43 20.68 -5.05 -0.47
N GLY A 44 21.53 -4.53 0.42
CA GLY A 44 21.22 -4.40 1.84
C GLY A 44 20.11 -3.38 2.10
N MET A 45 20.17 -2.23 1.41
CA MET A 45 19.13 -1.20 1.48
C MET A 45 17.78 -1.76 0.99
N HIS A 46 17.77 -2.42 -0.18
CA HIS A 46 16.55 -2.99 -0.74
C HIS A 46 15.97 -4.09 0.16
N ALA A 47 16.81 -4.99 0.69
CA ALA A 47 16.37 -6.01 1.64
C ALA A 47 15.75 -5.39 2.91
N GLY A 48 16.35 -4.31 3.43
CA GLY A 48 15.82 -3.58 4.58
C GLY A 48 14.45 -2.95 4.30
N ILE A 49 14.28 -2.28 3.16
CA ILE A 49 13.01 -1.66 2.76
C ILE A 49 11.94 -2.76 2.57
N VAL A 50 12.27 -3.87 1.89
CA VAL A 50 11.34 -4.99 1.68
C VAL A 50 10.91 -5.60 3.00
N LEU A 51 11.83 -5.83 3.94
CA LEU A 51 11.49 -6.33 5.27
C LEU A 51 10.58 -5.35 6.03
N ALA A 52 10.90 -4.06 6.03
CA ALA A 52 10.09 -3.04 6.68
C ALA A 52 8.66 -3.00 6.11
N MET A 53 8.53 -3.03 4.77
CA MET A 53 7.23 -3.10 4.11
C MET A 53 6.46 -4.37 4.47
N LEU A 54 7.13 -5.53 4.43
CA LEU A 54 6.50 -6.82 4.72
C LEU A 54 5.96 -6.87 6.16
N TYR A 55 6.78 -6.50 7.15
CA TYR A 55 6.35 -6.46 8.55
C TYR A 55 5.29 -5.37 8.79
N GLY A 56 5.37 -4.23 8.12
CA GLY A 56 4.36 -3.17 8.20
C GLY A 56 2.98 -3.63 7.71
N ILE A 57 2.94 -4.28 6.55
CA ILE A 57 1.69 -4.83 6.00
C ILE A 57 1.15 -5.93 6.92
N LEU A 58 2.00 -6.88 7.31
CA LEU A 58 1.58 -8.00 8.16
C LEU A 58 1.02 -7.53 9.51
N SER A 59 1.71 -6.61 10.17
CA SER A 59 1.26 -6.05 11.45
C SER A 59 -0.04 -5.28 11.33
N THR A 60 -0.21 -4.49 10.25
CA THR A 60 -1.45 -3.75 9.99
C THR A 60 -2.63 -4.70 9.79
N VAL A 61 -2.45 -5.79 9.03
CA VAL A 61 -3.49 -6.80 8.82
C VAL A 61 -3.85 -7.49 10.14
N VAL A 62 -2.85 -7.94 10.91
CA VAL A 62 -3.07 -8.61 12.20
C VAL A 62 -3.80 -7.67 13.18
N LEU A 63 -3.37 -6.42 13.28
CA LEU A 63 -3.99 -5.42 14.15
C LEU A 63 -5.41 -5.09 13.69
N GLY A 64 -5.64 -4.97 12.39
CA GLY A 64 -6.97 -4.77 11.81
C GLY A 64 -7.93 -5.90 12.14
N ILE A 65 -7.48 -7.16 12.02
CA ILE A 65 -8.25 -8.34 12.42
C ILE A 65 -8.53 -8.30 13.93
N TYR A 66 -7.53 -8.01 14.75
CA TYR A 66 -7.68 -7.94 16.20
C TYR A 66 -8.71 -6.88 16.62
N ILE A 67 -8.60 -5.66 16.11
CA ILE A 67 -9.52 -4.55 16.40
C ILE A 67 -10.93 -4.92 15.94
N THR A 68 -11.07 -5.42 14.71
CA THR A 68 -12.38 -5.83 14.16
C THR A 68 -13.00 -6.95 14.99
N SER A 69 -12.20 -7.93 15.42
CA SER A 69 -12.66 -9.04 16.27
C SER A 69 -13.09 -8.56 17.65
N ARG A 70 -12.42 -7.56 18.23
CA ARG A 70 -12.83 -6.94 19.50
C ARG A 70 -14.14 -6.17 19.33
N ILE A 71 -14.27 -5.36 18.29
CA ILE A 71 -15.50 -4.58 18.02
C ILE A 71 -16.70 -5.51 17.76
N LEU A 72 -16.53 -6.54 16.94
CA LEU A 72 -17.59 -7.51 16.63
C LEU A 72 -17.87 -8.48 17.80
N GLY A 73 -16.84 -8.85 18.56
CA GLY A 73 -16.95 -9.73 19.72
C GLY A 73 -17.61 -9.09 20.94
N TYR A 74 -17.53 -7.76 21.09
CA TYR A 74 -18.28 -7.04 22.13
C TYR A 74 -19.80 -7.04 21.90
N GLN A 75 -20.27 -7.32 20.67
CA GLN A 75 -21.71 -7.45 20.37
C GLN A 75 -22.29 -8.82 20.74
N LYS A 76 -21.51 -9.78 21.25
CA LYS A 76 -21.98 -11.13 21.60
C LYS A 76 -21.87 -11.53 23.08
N LYS A 77 -21.64 -10.60 24.00
CA LYS A 77 -21.72 -10.86 25.46
C LYS A 77 -22.50 -9.79 26.21
N GLY A 78 -23.75 -9.60 25.80
CA GLY A 78 -24.70 -8.83 26.57
C GLY A 78 -26.10 -9.14 26.08
N PHE A 79 -26.62 -10.32 26.42
CA PHE A 79 -28.05 -10.56 26.68
C PHE A 79 -28.21 -11.96 27.30
N ALA A 80 -28.80 -11.94 28.50
CA ALA A 80 -29.30 -13.05 29.32
C ALA A 80 -28.27 -13.97 29.99
#